data_AF-A0A2E2AMR1-F1
#
_entry.id   AF-A0A2E2AMR1-F1
#
_cell.length_a   1.000
_cell.length_b   1.000
_cell.length_c   1.000
_cell.angle_alpha   90.00
_cell.angle_beta   90.00
_cell.angle_gamma   90.00
#
_symmetry.space_group_name_H-M   'P 1'
#
loop_
_entity.id
_entity.type
_entity.pdbx_description
1 polymer ?
#
loop_
_entity_poly.entity_id
_entity_poly.type
_entity_poly.pdbx_seq_one_letter_code
_entity_poly.pdbx_strand_id
1 'polypeptide(L)'
;MKEIWPEYADEVPFYAINVDPTVGFEEIEAYKDQQGYPWPVAQAGQGMLADFKVTQQSTKIAIGSDGIITYRDSYGKGDDETWHQVFKELAAQ
;
A
#
# COMPACT_ATOMS: atom_id res chain seq x y z
N MET A 1 -5.76 8.08 -3.06
CA MET A 1 -4.78 7.73 -2.00
C MET A 1 -3.68 8.77 -1.80
N LYS A 2 -3.01 9.29 -2.83
CA LYS A 2 -1.96 10.34 -2.68
C LYS A 2 -2.43 11.56 -1.89
N GLU A 3 -3.67 11.98 -2.15
CA GLU A 3 -4.30 13.13 -1.49
C GLU A 3 -4.99 12.76 -0.16
N ILE A 4 -5.06 11.48 0.21
CA ILE A 4 -5.84 10.99 1.36
C ILE A 4 -4.92 10.52 2.48
N TRP A 5 -3.96 9.63 2.16
CA TRP A 5 -3.08 9.02 3.16
C TRP A 5 -2.31 10.04 4.01
N PRO A 6 -1.86 11.20 3.50
CA PRO A 6 -1.18 12.21 4.33
C PRO A 6 -1.97 12.65 5.58
N GLU A 7 -3.30 12.59 5.55
CA GLU A 7 -4.14 12.90 6.72
C GLU A 7 -4.01 11.87 7.86
N TYR A 8 -3.55 10.66 7.55
CA TYR A 8 -3.44 9.52 8.46
C TYR A 8 -2.00 9.06 8.66
N ALA A 9 -1.01 9.77 8.10
CA ALA A 9 0.38 9.31 8.03
C ALA A 9 1.05 9.11 9.40
N ASP A 10 0.57 9.83 10.43
CA ASP A 10 1.06 9.70 11.81
C ASP A 10 0.49 8.46 12.54
N GLU A 11 -0.60 7.89 12.03
CA GLU A 11 -1.35 6.80 12.67
C GLU A 11 -1.27 5.49 11.88
N VAL A 12 -1.25 5.57 10.56
CA VAL A 12 -1.34 4.41 9.65
C VAL A 12 -0.15 4.39 8.69
N PRO A 13 0.82 3.48 8.88
CA PRO A 13 1.90 3.27 7.92
C PRO A 13 1.36 2.79 6.57
N PHE A 14 1.85 3.37 5.47
CA PHE A 14 1.56 2.93 4.11
C PHE A 14 2.86 2.66 3.35
N TYR A 15 2.94 1.51 2.70
CA TYR A 15 4.10 1.11 1.91
C TYR A 15 3.68 0.73 0.50
N ALA A 16 4.32 1.32 -0.50
CA ALA A 16 4.22 0.85 -1.88
C ALA A 16 5.25 -0.25 -2.13
N ILE A 17 4.78 -1.46 -2.45
CA ILE A 17 5.64 -2.62 -2.63
C ILE A 17 5.92 -2.83 -4.13
N ASN A 18 7.19 -2.79 -4.53
CA ASN A 18 7.62 -3.25 -5.84
C ASN A 18 7.57 -4.78 -5.89
N VAL A 19 6.81 -5.29 -6.85
CA VAL A 19 6.62 -6.73 -7.08
C VAL A 19 7.36 -7.21 -8.32
N ASP A 20 7.91 -6.30 -9.11
CA ASP A 20 8.68 -6.62 -10.31
C ASP A 20 10.13 -6.94 -9.92
N PRO A 21 10.60 -8.19 -10.13
CA PRO A 21 11.96 -8.59 -9.77
C PRO A 21 13.02 -8.03 -10.74
N THR A 22 12.62 -7.45 -11.87
CA THR A 22 13.52 -6.87 -12.87
C THR A 22 13.82 -5.39 -12.62
N VAL A 23 13.01 -4.74 -11.79
CA VAL A 23 13.15 -3.32 -11.45
C VAL A 23 13.91 -3.18 -10.12
N GLY A 24 15.00 -2.42 -10.16
CA GLY A 24 15.83 -2.15 -8.99
C GLY A 24 15.19 -1.18 -8.01
N PHE A 25 15.62 -1.22 -6.74
CA PHE A 25 15.10 -0.32 -5.70
C PHE A 25 15.30 1.17 -6.03
N GLU A 26 16.47 1.55 -6.56
CA GLU A 26 16.79 2.94 -6.94
C GLU A 26 15.82 3.49 -8.00
N GLU A 27 15.38 2.65 -8.95
CA GLU A 27 14.43 3.05 -9.99
C GLU A 27 13.04 3.32 -9.41
N ILE A 28 12.60 2.50 -8.45
CA ILE A 28 11.32 2.68 -7.76
C ILE A 28 11.35 3.92 -6.86
N GLU A 29 12.47 4.18 -6.19
CA GLU A 29 12.66 5.39 -5.38
C GLU A 29 12.63 6.66 -6.25
N ALA A 30 13.37 6.66 -7.37
CA ALA A 30 13.33 7.75 -8.34
C ALA A 30 11.91 7.95 -8.91
N TYR A 31 11.18 6.87 -9.20
CA TYR A 31 9.80 6.96 -9.66
C TYR A 31 8.86 7.55 -8.60
N LYS A 32 8.98 7.12 -7.33
CA LYS A 32 8.25 7.70 -6.20
C LYS A 32 8.45 9.21 -6.14
N ASP A 33 9.70 9.67 -6.25
CA ASP A 33 10.04 11.09 -6.16
C ASP A 33 9.52 11.88 -7.38
N GLN A 34 9.65 11.34 -8.58
CA GLN A 34 9.09 11.94 -9.80
C GLN A 34 7.57 12.11 -9.73
N GLN A 35 6.86 11.13 -9.16
CA GLN A 35 5.41 11.20 -8.98
C GLN A 35 5.01 12.02 -7.73
N GLY A 36 5.97 12.41 -6.90
CA GLY A 36 5.74 13.09 -5.62
C GLY A 36 4.89 12.25 -4.67
N TYR A 37 5.08 10.93 -4.66
CA TYR A 37 4.34 10.05 -3.75
C TYR A 37 4.88 10.19 -2.32
N PRO A 38 4.01 10.42 -1.33
CA PRO A 38 4.42 10.73 0.04
C PRO A 38 4.84 9.49 0.84
N TRP A 39 4.42 8.29 0.41
CA TRP A 39 4.71 7.04 1.10
C TRP A 39 6.08 6.47 0.72
N PRO A 40 6.73 5.73 1.63
CA PRO A 40 7.91 4.93 1.32
C PRO A 40 7.62 3.80 0.33
N VAL A 41 8.68 3.35 -0.33
CA VAL A 41 8.69 2.19 -1.23
C VAL A 41 9.52 1.06 -0.63
N ALA A 42 9.17 -0.18 -0.92
CA ALA A 42 9.93 -1.36 -0.51
C ALA A 42 9.90 -2.45 -1.60
N GLN A 43 10.87 -3.37 -1.58
CA GLN A 43 10.87 -4.53 -2.46
C GLN A 43 10.10 -5.69 -1.82
N ALA A 44 9.30 -6.42 -2.62
CA ALA A 44 8.68 -7.65 -2.16
C ALA A 44 9.75 -8.68 -1.75
N GLY A 45 9.62 -9.23 -0.54
CA GLY A 45 10.45 -10.34 -0.08
C GLY A 45 10.10 -11.66 -0.79
N GLN A 46 10.99 -12.64 -0.68
CA GLN A 46 10.73 -13.99 -1.20
C GLN A 46 9.45 -14.56 -0.57
N GLY A 47 8.54 -15.09 -1.40
CA GLY A 47 7.30 -15.72 -0.95
C GLY A 47 6.16 -14.76 -0.61
N MET A 48 6.43 -13.46 -0.42
CA MET A 48 5.45 -12.47 0.04
C MET A 48 4.16 -12.46 -0.81
N LEU A 49 4.27 -12.47 -2.14
CA LEU A 49 3.08 -12.48 -3.00
C LEU A 49 2.21 -13.73 -2.81
N ALA A 50 2.83 -14.89 -2.57
CA ALA A 50 2.10 -16.13 -2.32
C ALA A 50 1.45 -16.13 -0.92
N ASP A 51 2.20 -15.70 0.10
CA ASP A 51 1.72 -15.61 1.49
C ASP A 51 0.52 -14.66 1.59
N PHE A 52 0.60 -13.52 0.90
CA PHE A 52 -0.48 -12.56 0.78
C PHE A 52 -1.46 -12.87 -0.36
N LYS A 53 -1.35 -13.99 -1.08
CA LYS A 53 -2.25 -14.37 -2.19
C LYS A 53 -2.50 -13.24 -3.21
N VAL A 54 -1.45 -12.50 -3.56
CA VAL A 54 -1.50 -11.41 -4.54
C VAL A 54 -1.29 -12.00 -5.93
N THR A 55 -2.33 -11.95 -6.77
CA THR A 55 -2.30 -12.49 -8.14
C THR A 55 -2.36 -11.41 -9.21
N GLN A 56 -2.58 -10.15 -8.83
CA GLN A 56 -2.68 -9.02 -9.74
C GLN A 56 -1.97 -7.80 -9.14
N GLN A 57 -1.34 -7.00 -10.01
CA GLN A 57 -0.74 -5.73 -9.64
C GLN A 57 -1.74 -4.74 -9.04
N SER A 58 -1.22 -3.75 -8.32
CA SER A 58 -2.00 -2.69 -7.66
C SER A 58 -3.04 -3.19 -6.64
N THR A 59 -2.84 -4.41 -6.13
CA THR A 59 -3.56 -4.95 -4.97
C THR A 59 -3.22 -4.11 -3.74
N LYS A 60 -4.25 -3.75 -2.99
CA LYS A 60 -4.15 -3.02 -1.72
C LYS A 60 -4.63 -3.92 -0.61
N ILE A 61 -3.88 -3.96 0.48
CA ILE A 61 -4.15 -4.82 1.63
C ILE A 61 -4.04 -3.93 2.86
N ALA A 62 -5.12 -3.86 3.64
CA ALA A 62 -5.11 -3.26 4.96
C ALA A 62 -4.88 -4.35 6.00
N ILE A 63 -3.99 -4.09 6.94
CA ILE A 63 -3.63 -5.01 8.01
C ILE A 63 -3.87 -4.26 9.33
N GLY A 64 -4.71 -4.81 10.19
CA GLY A 64 -5.00 -4.25 11.50
C GLY A 64 -3.83 -4.32 12.47
N SER A 65 -3.95 -3.65 13.61
CA SER A 65 -2.92 -3.65 14.67
C SER A 65 -2.66 -5.04 15.26
N ASP A 66 -3.63 -5.96 15.12
CA ASP A 66 -3.55 -7.37 15.49
C ASP A 66 -2.90 -8.27 14.42
N GLY A 67 -2.52 -7.71 13.28
CA GLY A 67 -1.93 -8.44 12.14
C GLY A 67 -2.96 -9.12 11.23
N ILE A 68 -4.26 -8.91 11.44
CA ILE A 68 -5.32 -9.49 10.60
C ILE A 68 -5.57 -8.60 9.38
N ILE A 69 -5.77 -9.20 8.20
CA ILE A 69 -6.17 -8.47 6.99
C ILE A 69 -7.63 -8.03 7.14
N THR A 70 -7.87 -6.73 7.23
CA THR A 70 -9.22 -6.15 7.40
C THR A 70 -9.84 -5.71 6.07
N TYR A 71 -9.02 -5.41 5.06
CA TYR A 71 -9.48 -5.02 3.73
C TYR A 71 -8.52 -5.51 2.64
N ARG A 72 -9.08 -5.86 1.48
CA ARG A 72 -8.33 -6.24 0.29
C ARG A 72 -9.10 -5.84 -0.95
N ASP A 73 -8.41 -5.20 -1.90
CA ASP A 73 -8.97 -4.95 -3.22
C ASP A 73 -7.89 -4.81 -4.30
N SER A 74 -8.27 -4.84 -5.56
CA SER A 74 -7.37 -4.83 -6.71
C SER A 74 -7.42 -3.53 -7.52
N TYR A 75 -6.79 -3.52 -8.70
CA TYR A 75 -6.71 -2.34 -9.56
C TYR A 75 -8.10 -1.80 -9.93
N GLY A 76 -8.27 -0.47 -9.89
CA GLY A 76 -9.51 0.21 -10.29
C GLY A 76 -10.66 0.09 -9.30
N LYS A 77 -10.39 -0.41 -8.09
CA LYS A 77 -11.37 -0.53 -7.01
C LYS A 77 -11.00 0.38 -5.84
N GLY A 78 -12.02 0.84 -5.12
CA GLY A 78 -11.93 1.84 -4.05
C GLY A 78 -11.95 3.28 -4.59
N ASP A 79 -13.01 4.02 -4.27
CA ASP A 79 -13.09 5.47 -4.45
C ASP A 79 -12.54 6.20 -3.20
N ASP A 80 -12.53 7.52 -3.23
CA ASP A 80 -11.99 8.32 -2.14
C ASP A 80 -12.73 8.08 -0.82
N GLU A 81 -14.05 7.89 -0.84
CA GLU A 81 -14.85 7.54 0.33
C GLU A 81 -14.40 6.19 0.93
N THR A 82 -14.22 5.18 0.08
CA THR A 82 -13.70 3.87 0.49
C THR A 82 -12.34 4.02 1.18
N TRP A 83 -11.42 4.80 0.60
CA TRP A 83 -10.08 4.96 1.17
C TRP A 83 -10.09 5.71 2.50
N HIS A 84 -10.89 6.78 2.63
CA HIS A 84 -11.07 7.44 3.92
C HIS A 84 -11.62 6.48 4.97
N GLN A 85 -12.60 5.65 4.62
CA GLN A 85 -13.17 4.69 5.56
C GLN A 85 -12.14 3.65 5.99
N VAL A 86 -11.39 3.06 5.05
CA VAL A 86 -10.34 2.08 5.36
C VAL A 86 -9.26 2.68 6.27
N PHE A 87 -8.76 3.89 5.96
CA PHE A 87 -7.74 4.53 6.81
C PHE A 87 -8.28 4.91 8.19
N LYS A 88 -9.52 5.41 8.27
CA LYS A 88 -10.18 5.74 9.54
C LYS A 88 -10.37 4.51 10.41
N GLU A 89 -10.74 3.37 9.83
CA GLU A 89 -10.88 2.10 10.56
C GLU A 89 -9.53 1.56 11.04
N LEU A 90 -8.45 1.77 10.30
CA LEU A 90 -7.10 1.40 10.72
C LEU A 90 -6.58 2.30 11.84
N ALA A 91 -6.78 3.61 11.73
CA ALA A 91 -6.33 4.60 12.72
C ALA A 91 -7.04 4.44 14.09
N ALA A 92 -8.25 3.87 14.11
CA ALA A 92 -9.05 3.68 15.31
C ALA A 92 -8.70 2.42 16.14
N GLN A 93 -7.65 1.66 15.78
CA GLN A 93 -7.28 0.38 16.38
C GLN A 93 -6.18 0.45 17.45
#